data_AF-A0AAD8LIG5-F1
#
_entry.id   AF-A0AAD8LIG5-F1
#
_cell.length_a   1.000
_cell.length_b   1.000
_cell.length_c   1.000
_cell.angle_alpha   90.00
_cell.angle_beta   90.00
_cell.angle_gamma   90.00
#
_symmetry.space_group_name_H-M   'P 1'
#
loop_
_entity.id
_entity.type
_entity.pdbx_description
1 polymer ?
#
loop_
_entity_poly.entity_id
_entity_poly.type
_entity_poly.pdbx_seq_one_letter_code
_entity_poly.pdbx_strand_id
1 'polypeptide(L)'
;MMHLVEAAINLFFILSGMFCILSRHIRVLKCWSTHGKQLSLLTENDFNRANKYSVSKRLFIHFYAMALVTNANVFLWELYFQNLLNLYRVFFGIHAWRRYSEHLFMFNKLPASRMHFTAYLFGLWFYVVVPLALCNPCVTPSKTQVVLFVLSQVLQFKSHRILYLMKRDSTQDGVVRYGVPTKGPFKYILCPHYLSEIMVYMSLICNCEMTSCFIFVFISMVVQAMPSKEWYMTTFHPSELSNKYAMFPYIL
;
A
#
# COMPACT_ATOMS: atom_id res chain seq x y z
N MET A 1 -19.01 24.23 -6.75
CA MET A 1 -18.66 22.91 -7.31
C MET A 1 -17.34 22.39 -6.76
N MET A 2 -16.26 23.19 -6.74
CA MET A 2 -14.93 22.78 -6.23
C MET A 2 -14.95 22.30 -4.76
N HIS A 3 -15.56 23.06 -3.86
CA HIS A 3 -15.68 22.65 -2.44
C HIS A 3 -16.48 21.36 -2.21
N LEU A 4 -17.41 21.03 -3.10
CA LEU A 4 -18.17 19.76 -3.00
C LEU A 4 -17.26 18.57 -3.34
N VAL A 5 -16.36 18.74 -4.32
CA VAL A 5 -15.38 17.72 -4.71
C VAL A 5 -14.36 17.51 -3.60
N GLU A 6 -13.81 18.60 -3.05
CA GLU A 6 -12.89 18.57 -1.89
C GLU A 6 -13.53 17.85 -0.69
N ALA A 7 -14.77 18.21 -0.34
CA ALA A 7 -15.51 17.56 0.74
C ALA A 7 -15.74 16.05 0.47
N ALA A 8 -16.08 15.68 -0.77
CA ALA A 8 -16.29 14.28 -1.16
C ALA A 8 -14.99 13.46 -1.08
N ILE A 9 -13.85 14.01 -1.48
CA ILE A 9 -12.53 13.38 -1.37
C ILE A 9 -12.17 13.13 0.10
N ASN A 10 -12.31 14.16 0.95
CA ASN A 10 -12.05 14.04 2.38
C ASN A 10 -12.97 13.00 3.04
N LEU A 11 -14.27 13.05 2.73
CA LEU A 11 -15.25 12.09 3.23
C LEU A 11 -14.89 10.66 2.80
N PHE A 12 -14.47 10.45 1.56
CA PHE A 12 -14.01 9.15 1.07
C PHE A 12 -12.86 8.59 1.92
N PHE A 13 -11.81 9.37 2.19
CA PHE A 13 -10.69 8.90 3.00
C PHE A 13 -11.06 8.67 4.46
N ILE A 14 -11.89 9.53 5.05
CA ILE A 14 -12.39 9.37 6.43
C ILE A 14 -13.20 8.07 6.57
N LEU A 15 -14.18 7.86 5.70
CA LEU A 15 -15.01 6.65 5.72
C LEU A 15 -14.17 5.39 5.49
N SER A 16 -13.18 5.47 4.61
CA SER A 16 -12.24 4.38 4.35
C SER A 16 -11.38 4.05 5.58
N GLY A 17 -10.93 5.07 6.32
CA GLY A 17 -10.19 4.90 7.57
C GLY A 17 -11.04 4.25 8.65
N MET A 18 -12.28 4.71 8.82
CA MET A 18 -13.25 4.10 9.74
C MET A 18 -13.52 2.64 9.38
N PHE A 19 -13.74 2.34 8.09
CA PHE A 19 -13.92 0.98 7.62
C PHE A 19 -12.70 0.10 7.93
N CYS A 20 -11.49 0.62 7.73
CA CYS A 20 -10.25 -0.11 8.02
C CYS A 20 -10.14 -0.47 9.52
N ILE A 21 -10.47 0.46 10.42
CA ILE A 21 -10.49 0.20 11.87
C ILE A 21 -11.57 -0.83 12.22
N LEU A 22 -12.80 -0.64 11.71
CA LEU A 22 -13.92 -1.57 11.94
C LEU A 22 -13.63 -2.97 11.42
N SER A 23 -12.82 -3.10 10.36
CA SER A 23 -12.42 -4.40 9.81
C SER A 23 -11.66 -5.29 10.79
N ARG A 24 -11.08 -4.72 11.86
CA ARG A 24 -10.44 -5.49 12.93
C ARG A 24 -11.42 -6.12 13.90
N HIS A 25 -12.57 -5.47 14.10
CA HIS A 25 -13.55 -5.86 15.11
C HIS A 25 -14.72 -6.65 14.51
N ILE A 26 -15.05 -6.39 13.24
CA ILE A 26 -16.18 -7.03 12.55
C ILE A 26 -15.68 -8.17 11.67
N ARG A 27 -16.09 -9.41 11.99
CA ARG A 27 -15.65 -10.63 11.29
C ARG A 27 -15.84 -10.58 9.77
N VAL A 28 -17.00 -10.10 9.31
CA VAL A 28 -17.30 -10.00 7.86
C VAL A 28 -16.33 -9.05 7.16
N LEU A 29 -16.05 -7.90 7.77
CA LEU A 29 -15.14 -6.90 7.20
C LEU A 29 -13.67 -7.37 7.26
N LYS A 30 -13.31 -8.17 8.28
CA LYS A 30 -12.02 -8.85 8.35
C LYS A 30 -11.83 -9.76 7.14
N CYS A 31 -12.83 -10.54 6.75
CA CYS A 31 -12.77 -11.42 5.57
C CYS A 31 -12.54 -10.64 4.27
N TRP A 32 -13.09 -9.44 4.14
CA TRP A 32 -12.96 -8.63 2.93
C TRP A 32 -11.61 -7.91 2.82
N SER A 33 -11.01 -7.55 3.95
CA SER A 33 -9.73 -6.83 4.02
C SER A 33 -8.52 -7.76 4.02
N THR A 34 -8.68 -8.98 4.54
CA THR A 34 -7.61 -9.98 4.67
C THR A 34 -7.16 -10.50 3.31
N HIS A 35 -5.85 -10.59 3.09
CA HIS A 35 -5.30 -11.05 1.82
C HIS A 35 -3.91 -11.68 1.94
N GLY A 36 -3.52 -12.45 0.92
CA GLY A 36 -2.24 -13.15 0.90
C GLY A 36 -2.03 -14.07 2.09
N LYS A 37 -0.86 -14.02 2.71
CA LYS A 37 -0.49 -14.95 3.79
C LYS A 37 -1.41 -14.87 5.01
N GLN A 38 -2.04 -13.72 5.25
CA GLN A 38 -2.97 -13.53 6.35
C GLN A 38 -4.27 -14.35 6.21
N LEU A 39 -4.59 -14.85 5.00
CA LEU A 39 -5.74 -15.74 4.78
C LEU A 39 -5.63 -17.04 5.61
N SER A 40 -4.41 -17.48 5.96
CA SER A 40 -4.22 -18.67 6.80
C SER A 40 -4.57 -18.44 8.27
N LEU A 41 -4.82 -17.20 8.70
CA LEU A 41 -5.28 -16.87 10.06
C LEU A 41 -6.80 -16.92 10.19
N LEU A 42 -7.54 -17.10 9.10
CA LEU A 42 -9.00 -17.19 9.13
C LEU A 42 -9.46 -18.59 9.50
N THR A 43 -10.63 -18.68 10.14
CA THR A 43 -11.32 -19.98 10.32
C THR A 43 -11.68 -20.57 8.96
N GLU A 44 -11.87 -21.88 8.87
CA GLU A 44 -12.20 -22.55 7.60
C GLU A 44 -13.45 -21.95 6.93
N ASN A 45 -14.49 -21.65 7.72
CA ASN A 45 -15.71 -21.01 7.25
C ASN A 45 -15.47 -19.58 6.70
N ASP A 46 -14.65 -18.79 7.40
CA ASP A 46 -14.31 -17.43 6.99
C ASP A 46 -13.38 -17.42 5.76
N PHE A 47 -12.46 -18.39 5.68
CA PHE A 47 -11.61 -18.61 4.53
C PHE A 47 -12.46 -18.92 3.28
N ASN A 48 -13.43 -19.83 3.38
CA ASN A 48 -14.33 -20.15 2.27
C ASN A 48 -15.12 -18.93 1.80
N ARG A 49 -15.60 -18.09 2.72
CA ARG A 49 -16.27 -16.82 2.39
C ARG A 49 -15.34 -15.84 1.68
N ALA A 50 -14.13 -15.65 2.19
CA ALA A 50 -13.14 -14.75 1.59
C ALA A 50 -12.66 -15.26 0.21
N ASN A 51 -12.54 -16.58 0.05
CA ASN A 51 -12.05 -17.20 -1.17
C ASN A 51 -13.10 -17.23 -2.29
N LYS A 52 -14.40 -17.32 -1.96
CA LYS A 52 -15.52 -17.37 -2.93
C LYS A 52 -15.48 -16.23 -3.94
N TYR A 53 -15.17 -15.01 -3.48
CA TYR A 53 -15.08 -13.82 -4.33
C TYR A 53 -13.65 -13.28 -4.40
N SER A 54 -12.67 -14.18 -4.45
CA SER A 54 -11.27 -13.79 -4.50
C SER A 54 -10.75 -13.65 -5.93
N VAL A 55 -9.90 -12.65 -6.12
CA VAL A 55 -9.17 -12.40 -7.36
C VAL A 55 -7.67 -12.58 -7.16
N SER A 56 -6.98 -12.92 -8.24
CA SER A 56 -5.53 -13.06 -8.25
C SER A 56 -4.84 -11.71 -8.10
N LYS A 57 -3.83 -11.63 -7.25
CA LYS A 57 -2.99 -10.42 -7.14
C LYS A 57 -2.14 -10.14 -8.38
N ARG A 58 -2.19 -10.96 -9.44
CA ARG A 58 -1.65 -10.55 -10.76
C ARG A 58 -2.30 -9.26 -11.26
N LEU A 59 -3.59 -9.08 -10.94
CA LEU A 59 -4.35 -7.88 -11.29
C LEU A 59 -3.93 -6.61 -10.52
N PHE A 60 -3.00 -6.68 -9.56
CA PHE A 60 -2.45 -5.48 -8.90
C PHE A 60 -1.80 -4.51 -9.88
N ILE A 61 -1.36 -4.98 -11.05
CA ILE A 61 -0.84 -4.10 -12.10
C ILE A 61 -1.87 -3.05 -12.55
N HIS A 62 -3.17 -3.37 -12.47
CA HIS A 62 -4.24 -2.46 -12.84
C HIS A 62 -4.32 -1.25 -11.92
N PHE A 63 -3.95 -1.41 -10.64
CA PHE A 63 -3.91 -0.30 -9.69
C PHE A 63 -2.89 0.75 -10.12
N TYR A 64 -1.68 0.31 -10.43
CA TYR A 64 -0.61 1.22 -10.84
C TYR A 64 -0.84 1.77 -12.26
N ALA A 65 -1.44 0.98 -13.15
CA ALA A 65 -1.88 1.47 -14.46
C ALA A 65 -2.95 2.57 -14.31
N MET A 66 -3.96 2.34 -13.47
CA MET A 66 -4.99 3.32 -13.16
C MET A 66 -4.37 4.60 -12.62
N ALA A 67 -3.46 4.48 -11.64
CA ALA A 67 -2.74 5.61 -11.05
C ALA A 67 -2.00 6.47 -12.08
N LEU A 68 -1.30 5.82 -13.02
CA LEU A 68 -0.55 6.51 -14.07
C LEU A 68 -1.49 7.21 -15.05
N VAL A 69 -2.56 6.54 -15.47
CA VAL A 69 -3.55 7.10 -16.40
C VAL A 69 -4.26 8.28 -15.76
N THR A 70 -4.82 8.12 -14.57
CA THR A 70 -5.57 9.21 -13.89
C THR A 70 -4.65 10.37 -13.56
N ASN A 71 -3.43 10.13 -13.07
CA ASN A 71 -2.46 11.19 -12.81
C ASN A 71 -2.04 11.92 -14.08
N ALA A 72 -1.77 11.20 -15.18
CA ALA A 72 -1.38 11.83 -16.45
C ALA A 72 -2.51 12.69 -17.03
N ASN A 73 -3.75 12.19 -17.00
CA ASN A 73 -4.90 12.96 -17.50
C ASN A 73 -5.09 14.28 -16.73
N VAL A 74 -5.05 14.23 -15.39
CA VAL A 74 -5.21 15.46 -14.59
C VAL A 74 -3.99 16.37 -14.72
N PHE A 75 -2.77 15.81 -14.80
CA PHE A 75 -1.56 16.60 -14.99
C PHE A 75 -1.53 17.34 -16.34
N LEU A 76 -1.93 16.67 -17.43
CA LEU A 76 -2.05 17.30 -18.74
C LEU A 76 -3.14 18.39 -18.74
N TRP A 77 -4.24 18.17 -18.03
CA TRP A 77 -5.28 19.18 -17.86
C TRP A 77 -4.76 20.43 -17.10
N GLU A 78 -4.04 20.25 -15.99
CA GLU A 78 -3.43 21.37 -15.25
C GLU A 78 -2.39 22.13 -16.09
N LEU A 79 -1.54 21.41 -16.85
CA LEU A 79 -0.55 22.03 -17.73
C LEU A 79 -1.21 22.82 -18.87
N TYR A 80 -2.22 22.24 -19.52
CA TYR A 80 -2.85 22.85 -20.68
C TYR A 80 -3.77 24.02 -20.31
N PHE A 81 -4.61 23.85 -19.28
CA PHE A 81 -5.64 24.85 -18.94
C PHE A 81 -5.20 25.82 -17.85
N GLN A 82 -4.30 25.43 -16.94
CA GLN A 82 -3.89 26.27 -15.81
C GLN A 82 -2.42 26.73 -15.90
N ASN A 83 -1.64 26.23 -16.87
CA ASN A 83 -0.20 26.46 -16.99
C ASN A 83 0.57 26.18 -15.67
N LEU A 84 0.10 25.17 -14.91
CA LEU A 84 0.61 24.84 -13.58
C LEU A 84 1.46 23.57 -13.61
N LEU A 85 2.73 23.67 -13.20
CA LEU A 85 3.59 22.52 -12.98
C LEU A 85 3.48 22.01 -11.53
N ASN A 86 2.53 21.11 -11.28
CA ASN A 86 2.34 20.51 -9.96
C ASN A 86 3.40 19.43 -9.66
N LEU A 87 4.45 19.81 -8.90
CA LEU A 87 5.55 18.91 -8.55
C LEU A 87 5.13 17.69 -7.72
N TYR A 88 4.05 17.76 -6.95
CA TYR A 88 3.55 16.59 -6.20
C TYR A 88 3.00 15.50 -7.14
N ARG A 89 2.46 15.88 -8.31
CA ARG A 89 2.08 14.91 -9.35
C ARG A 89 3.28 14.24 -10.00
N VAL A 90 4.40 14.95 -10.10
CA VAL A 90 5.66 14.36 -10.57
C VAL A 90 6.15 13.32 -9.55
N PHE A 91 6.10 13.64 -8.25
CA PHE A 91 6.44 12.68 -7.18
C PHE A 91 5.52 11.46 -7.23
N PHE A 92 4.20 11.67 -7.28
CA PHE A 92 3.24 10.57 -7.37
C PHE A 92 3.41 9.74 -8.65
N GLY A 93 3.67 10.39 -9.79
CA GLY A 93 3.96 9.72 -11.07
C GLY A 93 5.22 8.85 -11.00
N ILE A 94 6.32 9.36 -10.42
CA ILE A 94 7.55 8.57 -10.20
C ILE A 94 7.27 7.38 -9.27
N HIS A 95 6.49 7.58 -8.21
CA HIS A 95 6.07 6.51 -7.32
C HIS A 95 5.26 5.43 -8.05
N ALA A 96 4.18 5.82 -8.74
CA ALA A 96 3.32 4.91 -9.48
C ALA A 96 4.07 4.16 -10.59
N TRP A 97 4.93 4.85 -11.34
CA TRP A 97 5.75 4.26 -12.39
C TRP A 97 6.72 3.21 -11.86
N ARG A 98 7.42 3.52 -10.76
CA ARG A 98 8.31 2.56 -10.10
C ARG A 98 7.53 1.34 -9.63
N ARG A 99 6.38 1.52 -8.98
CA ARG A 99 5.52 0.41 -8.50
C ARG A 99 4.97 -0.44 -9.66
N TYR A 100 4.55 0.20 -10.75
CA TYR A 100 4.15 -0.49 -11.98
C TYR A 100 5.28 -1.37 -12.53
N SER A 101 6.48 -0.79 -12.65
CA SER A 101 7.67 -1.47 -13.15
C SER A 101 8.09 -2.64 -12.25
N GLU A 102 8.14 -2.45 -10.93
CA GLU A 102 8.40 -3.52 -9.96
C GLU A 102 7.42 -4.68 -10.12
N HIS A 103 6.12 -4.39 -10.26
CA HIS A 103 5.12 -5.44 -10.41
C HIS A 103 5.26 -6.19 -11.74
N LEU A 104 5.43 -5.46 -12.85
CA LEU A 104 5.58 -6.02 -14.18
C LEU A 104 6.80 -6.95 -14.28
N PHE A 105 7.96 -6.50 -13.78
CA PHE A 105 9.22 -7.22 -13.94
C PHE A 105 9.50 -8.24 -12.83
N MET A 106 9.03 -8.01 -11.60
CA MET A 106 9.35 -8.86 -10.45
C MET A 106 8.18 -9.76 -10.07
N PHE A 107 7.03 -9.20 -9.72
CA PHE A 107 5.97 -9.96 -9.06
C PHE A 107 5.04 -10.75 -9.98
N ASN A 108 4.85 -10.31 -11.23
CA ASN A 108 3.92 -10.95 -12.16
C ASN A 108 4.29 -12.41 -12.50
N LYS A 109 5.59 -12.73 -12.43
CA LYS A 109 6.13 -14.06 -12.75
C LYS A 109 6.07 -15.06 -11.58
N LEU A 110 5.73 -14.61 -10.37
CA LEU A 110 5.69 -15.46 -9.18
C LEU A 110 4.27 -15.98 -8.90
N PRO A 111 4.11 -17.08 -8.15
CA PRO A 111 2.80 -17.58 -7.75
C PRO A 111 2.01 -16.48 -7.05
N ALA A 112 0.81 -16.19 -7.55
CA ALA A 112 0.05 -15.04 -7.09
C ALA A 112 -0.73 -15.38 -5.84
N SER A 113 -0.61 -14.53 -4.82
CA SER A 113 -1.54 -14.54 -3.70
C SER A 113 -2.94 -14.06 -4.14
N ARG A 114 -3.94 -14.26 -3.29
CA ARG A 114 -5.32 -13.84 -3.54
C ARG A 114 -5.69 -12.63 -2.69
N MET A 115 -6.67 -11.85 -3.15
CA MET A 115 -7.36 -10.82 -2.38
C MET A 115 -8.85 -10.86 -2.69
N HIS A 116 -9.69 -10.30 -1.83
CA HIS A 116 -11.13 -10.19 -2.08
C HIS A 116 -11.45 -9.19 -3.20
N PHE A 117 -12.48 -9.44 -3.99
CA PHE A 117 -12.91 -8.58 -5.10
C PHE A 117 -13.33 -7.18 -4.66
N THR A 118 -13.94 -7.03 -3.48
CA THR A 118 -14.28 -5.69 -2.94
C THR A 118 -13.04 -4.86 -2.63
N ALA A 119 -11.99 -5.48 -2.07
CA ALA A 119 -10.70 -4.82 -1.86
C ALA A 119 -10.03 -4.45 -3.20
N TYR A 120 -10.26 -5.24 -4.25
CA TYR A 120 -9.81 -4.90 -5.60
C TYR A 120 -10.50 -3.64 -6.15
N LEU A 121 -11.83 -3.57 -6.10
CA LEU A 121 -12.56 -2.38 -6.55
C LEU A 121 -12.19 -1.14 -5.74
N PHE A 122 -12.07 -1.30 -4.42
CA PHE A 122 -11.61 -0.22 -3.54
C PHE A 122 -10.21 0.28 -3.93
N GLY A 123 -9.28 -0.63 -4.22
CA GLY A 123 -7.94 -0.29 -4.70
C GLY A 123 -7.97 0.53 -5.99
N LEU A 124 -8.81 0.16 -6.97
CA LEU A 124 -8.97 0.95 -8.20
C LEU A 124 -9.49 2.35 -7.90
N TRP A 125 -10.53 2.47 -7.07
CA TRP A 125 -11.10 3.76 -6.67
C TRP A 125 -10.09 4.65 -5.95
N PHE A 126 -9.28 4.09 -5.04
CA PHE A 126 -8.22 4.82 -4.38
C PHE A 126 -7.25 5.49 -5.38
N TYR A 127 -6.85 4.79 -6.44
CA TYR A 127 -5.97 5.33 -7.48
C TYR A 127 -6.65 6.30 -8.46
N VAL A 128 -7.98 6.42 -8.42
CA VAL A 128 -8.70 7.53 -9.07
C VAL A 128 -8.72 8.77 -8.16
N VAL A 129 -9.00 8.57 -6.86
CA VAL A 129 -9.17 9.66 -5.90
C VAL A 129 -7.86 10.35 -5.54
N VAL A 130 -6.74 9.63 -5.44
CA VAL A 130 -5.44 10.25 -5.06
C VAL A 130 -4.99 11.35 -6.03
N PRO A 131 -5.02 11.18 -7.37
CA PRO A 131 -4.72 12.28 -8.28
C PRO A 131 -5.68 13.47 -8.20
N LEU A 132 -6.93 13.26 -7.82
CA LEU A 132 -7.87 14.35 -7.56
C LEU A 132 -7.54 15.07 -6.25
N ALA A 133 -7.10 14.34 -5.22
CA ALA A 133 -6.65 14.90 -3.95
C ALA A 133 -5.38 15.76 -4.10
N LEU A 134 -4.55 15.49 -5.11
CA LEU A 134 -3.34 16.27 -5.42
C LEU A 134 -3.61 17.62 -6.13
N CYS A 135 -4.86 17.91 -6.51
CA CYS A 135 -5.23 19.19 -7.12
C CYS A 135 -5.01 20.36 -6.15
N ASN A 136 -4.75 21.56 -6.70
CA ASN A 136 -4.68 22.81 -5.92
C ASN A 136 -3.73 22.74 -4.70
N PRO A 137 -2.45 22.38 -4.86
CA PRO A 137 -1.51 22.34 -3.74
C PRO A 137 -1.37 23.75 -3.12
N CYS A 138 -1.50 23.85 -1.81
CA CYS A 138 -1.38 25.13 -1.08
C CYS A 138 0.08 25.55 -0.86
N VAL A 139 1.02 24.63 -1.09
CA VAL A 139 2.45 24.79 -0.84
C VAL A 139 3.25 24.15 -1.96
N THR A 140 4.51 24.54 -2.15
CA THR A 140 5.47 23.80 -2.99
C THR A 140 6.22 22.77 -2.16
N PRO A 141 6.75 21.67 -2.74
CA PRO A 141 7.51 20.68 -1.99
C PRO A 141 8.74 21.28 -1.32
N SER A 142 8.80 21.22 0.00
CA SER A 142 9.97 21.59 0.78
C SER A 142 11.14 20.64 0.54
N LYS A 143 12.39 21.09 0.79
CA LYS A 143 13.58 20.23 0.73
C LYS A 143 13.42 18.96 1.59
N THR A 144 12.80 19.09 2.75
CA THR A 144 12.51 17.96 3.66
C THR A 144 11.58 16.94 3.01
N GLN A 145 10.51 17.39 2.34
CA GLN A 145 9.60 16.49 1.61
C GLN A 145 10.31 15.79 0.45
N VAL A 146 11.19 16.49 -0.28
CA VAL A 146 11.98 15.87 -1.36
C VAL A 146 12.89 14.76 -0.82
N VAL A 147 13.63 15.05 0.25
CA VAL A 147 14.50 14.05 0.90
C VAL A 147 13.68 12.86 1.43
N LEU A 148 12.56 13.13 2.09
CA LEU A 148 11.65 12.09 2.60
C LEU A 148 11.10 11.21 1.48
N PHE A 149 10.70 11.82 0.36
CA PHE A 149 10.22 11.11 -0.83
C PHE A 149 11.33 10.21 -1.41
N VAL A 150 12.54 10.71 -1.59
CA VAL A 150 13.65 9.89 -2.13
C VAL A 150 14.00 8.73 -1.20
N LEU A 151 14.14 8.99 0.11
CA LEU A 151 14.45 7.95 1.10
C LEU A 151 13.36 6.88 1.15
N SER A 152 12.09 7.28 1.13
CA SER A 152 10.97 6.35 1.15
C SER A 152 10.92 5.46 -0.08
N GLN A 153 11.18 6.00 -1.27
CA GLN A 153 11.25 5.24 -2.53
C GLN A 153 12.38 4.19 -2.50
N VAL A 154 13.56 4.57 -2.00
CA VAL A 154 14.71 3.66 -1.84
C VAL A 154 14.41 2.56 -0.83
N LEU A 155 13.88 2.92 0.34
CA LEU A 155 13.52 1.96 1.39
C LEU A 155 12.48 0.97 0.90
N GLN A 156 11.47 1.45 0.18
CA GLN A 156 10.41 0.62 -0.36
C GLN A 156 10.93 -0.34 -1.43
N PHE A 157 11.70 0.16 -2.41
CA PHE A 157 12.26 -0.66 -3.48
C PHE A 157 13.17 -1.75 -2.92
N LYS A 158 14.08 -1.40 -2.00
CA LYS A 158 14.96 -2.38 -1.33
C LYS A 158 14.15 -3.44 -0.60
N SER A 159 13.10 -3.03 0.10
CA SER A 159 12.24 -3.95 0.85
C SER A 159 11.50 -4.92 -0.08
N HIS A 160 10.88 -4.42 -1.15
CA HIS A 160 10.22 -5.26 -2.15
C HIS A 160 11.18 -6.18 -2.88
N ARG A 161 12.39 -5.71 -3.20
CA ARG A 161 13.41 -6.54 -3.84
C ARG A 161 13.84 -7.70 -2.96
N ILE A 162 14.05 -7.48 -1.66
CA ILE A 162 14.37 -8.55 -0.71
C ILE A 162 13.23 -9.57 -0.67
N LEU A 163 11.98 -9.13 -0.52
CA LEU A 163 10.81 -10.02 -0.48
C LEU A 163 10.61 -10.78 -1.79
N TYR A 164 10.84 -10.12 -2.93
CA TYR A 164 10.78 -10.75 -4.24
C TYR A 164 11.83 -11.85 -4.38
N LEU A 165 13.10 -11.57 -4.06
CA LEU A 165 14.18 -12.55 -4.16
C LEU A 165 13.92 -13.75 -3.25
N MET A 166 13.50 -13.50 -2.00
CA MET A 166 13.12 -14.58 -1.09
C MET A 166 12.00 -15.45 -1.66
N LYS A 167 10.93 -14.82 -2.17
CA LYS A 167 9.81 -15.55 -2.76
C LYS A 167 10.21 -16.32 -4.01
N ARG A 168 11.07 -15.75 -4.86
CA ARG A 168 11.59 -16.39 -6.06
C ARG A 168 12.42 -17.62 -5.69
N ASP A 169 13.38 -17.45 -4.78
CA ASP A 169 14.32 -18.49 -4.39
C ASP A 169 13.63 -19.61 -3.58
N SER A 170 12.50 -19.30 -2.93
CA SER A 170 11.69 -20.27 -2.18
C SER A 170 10.52 -20.89 -2.95
N THR A 171 10.33 -20.49 -4.22
CA THR A 171 9.31 -21.10 -5.08
C THR A 171 9.87 -22.38 -5.69
N GLN A 172 9.33 -23.53 -5.29
CA GLN A 172 9.62 -24.85 -5.86
C GLN A 172 8.30 -25.45 -6.37
N ASP A 173 8.29 -25.97 -7.59
CA ASP A 173 7.10 -26.58 -8.23
C ASP A 173 5.84 -25.69 -8.20
N GLY A 174 6.01 -24.37 -8.29
CA GLY A 174 4.92 -23.40 -8.22
C GLY A 174 4.36 -23.14 -6.82
N VAL A 175 4.89 -23.81 -5.79
CA VAL A 175 4.52 -23.63 -4.38
C VAL A 175 5.54 -22.72 -3.69
N VAL A 176 5.03 -21.71 -2.98
CA VAL A 176 5.87 -20.74 -2.25
C VAL A 176 6.06 -21.22 -0.82
N ARG A 177 7.31 -21.49 -0.42
CA ARG A 177 7.66 -21.68 0.99
C ARG A 177 8.04 -20.34 1.61
N TYR A 178 7.36 -19.91 2.67
CA TYR A 178 7.67 -18.64 3.30
C TYR A 178 8.87 -18.78 4.25
N GLY A 179 9.67 -17.72 4.38
CA GLY A 179 10.75 -17.62 5.35
C GLY A 179 10.79 -16.22 6.00
N VAL A 180 11.49 -16.10 7.12
CA VAL A 180 11.64 -14.82 7.84
C VAL A 180 12.70 -13.94 7.15
N PRO A 181 12.38 -12.71 6.72
CA PRO A 181 13.37 -11.82 6.12
C PRO A 181 14.35 -11.30 7.17
N THR A 182 15.65 -11.37 6.87
CA THR A 182 16.75 -10.98 7.79
C THR A 182 17.69 -9.91 7.23
N LYS A 183 17.55 -9.54 5.95
CA LYS A 183 18.46 -8.60 5.28
C LYS A 183 17.98 -7.15 5.39
N GLY A 184 18.91 -6.21 5.52
CA GLY A 184 18.62 -4.77 5.51
C GLY A 184 17.67 -4.32 6.64
N PRO A 185 16.65 -3.48 6.35
CA PRO A 185 15.68 -3.02 7.35
C PRO A 185 14.93 -4.14 8.06
N PHE A 186 14.84 -5.32 7.44
CA PHE A 186 14.20 -6.49 8.04
C PHE A 186 14.93 -7.06 9.26
N LYS A 187 16.15 -6.60 9.57
CA LYS A 187 16.82 -6.90 10.84
C LYS A 187 16.03 -6.40 12.05
N TYR A 188 15.32 -5.28 11.91
CA TYR A 188 14.65 -4.60 13.03
C TYR A 188 13.12 -4.65 12.93
N ILE A 189 12.58 -4.62 11.71
CA ILE A 189 11.12 -4.54 11.49
C ILE A 189 10.63 -5.54 10.44
N LEU A 190 9.45 -6.13 10.63
CA LEU A 190 8.89 -7.14 9.75
C LEU A 190 8.28 -6.54 8.47
N CYS A 191 7.80 -5.29 8.55
CA CYS A 191 7.09 -4.61 7.46
C CYS A 191 7.71 -3.23 7.11
N PRO A 192 9.00 -3.14 6.75
CA PRO A 192 9.65 -1.88 6.36
C PRO A 192 9.01 -1.23 5.12
N HIS A 193 8.39 -2.03 4.26
CA HIS A 193 7.67 -1.56 3.07
C HIS A 193 6.36 -0.83 3.39
N TYR A 194 5.72 -1.13 4.54
CA TYR A 194 4.55 -0.39 5.04
C TYR A 194 4.99 0.95 5.64
N LEU A 195 6.09 0.94 6.41
CA LEU A 195 6.69 2.18 6.92
C LEU A 195 7.09 3.11 5.77
N SER A 196 7.71 2.59 4.71
CA SER A 196 8.05 3.40 3.55
C SER A 196 6.83 3.95 2.81
N GLU A 197 5.71 3.22 2.78
CA GLU A 197 4.46 3.73 2.17
C GLU A 197 3.94 4.94 2.95
N ILE A 198 3.93 4.87 4.29
CA ILE A 198 3.59 6.01 5.16
C ILE A 198 4.49 7.22 4.83
N MET A 199 5.79 7.00 4.70
CA MET A 199 6.75 8.07 4.37
C MET A 199 6.52 8.67 2.97
N VAL A 200 6.14 7.86 1.98
CA VAL A 200 5.75 8.35 0.63
C VAL A 200 4.57 9.30 0.77
N TYR A 201 3.47 8.88 1.39
CA TYR A 201 2.27 9.73 1.48
C TYR A 201 2.45 10.94 2.39
N MET A 202 3.30 10.84 3.42
CA MET A 202 3.71 12.00 4.23
C MET A 202 4.43 13.06 3.39
N SER A 203 5.27 12.64 2.44
CA SER A 203 5.96 13.57 1.54
C SER A 203 5.03 14.23 0.51
N LEU A 204 3.84 13.68 0.29
CA LEU A 204 2.83 14.19 -0.65
C LEU A 204 1.80 15.13 -0.01
N ILE A 205 1.93 15.44 1.28
CA ILE A 205 1.02 16.37 1.96
C ILE A 205 1.19 17.78 1.38
N CYS A 206 0.18 18.24 0.65
CA CYS A 206 0.17 19.56 0.00
C CYS A 206 -1.11 20.38 0.24
N ASN A 207 -2.15 19.77 0.79
CA ASN A 207 -3.48 20.34 1.07
C ASN A 207 -4.23 19.46 2.09
N CYS A 208 -5.49 19.78 2.38
CA CYS A 208 -6.34 19.03 3.31
C CYS A 208 -6.68 17.62 2.81
N GLU A 209 -6.92 17.47 1.50
CA GLU A 209 -7.29 16.21 0.84
C GLU A 209 -6.16 15.18 0.93
N MET A 210 -4.92 15.62 0.70
CA MET A 210 -3.75 14.77 0.89
C MET A 210 -3.43 14.51 2.36
N THR A 211 -3.84 15.40 3.26
CA THR A 211 -3.75 15.14 4.71
C THR A 211 -4.71 14.03 5.12
N SER A 212 -5.97 14.06 4.67
CA SER A 212 -6.93 12.97 4.93
C SER A 212 -6.51 11.66 4.26
N CYS A 213 -5.96 11.72 3.04
CA CYS A 213 -5.32 10.60 2.37
C CYS A 213 -4.18 9.99 3.20
N PHE A 214 -3.27 10.83 3.71
CA PHE A 214 -2.15 10.39 4.54
C PHE A 214 -2.63 9.69 5.82
N ILE A 215 -3.61 10.28 6.53
CA ILE A 215 -4.20 9.68 7.73
C ILE A 215 -4.80 8.30 7.40
N PHE A 216 -5.53 8.18 6.29
CA PHE A 216 -6.07 6.91 5.83
C PHE A 216 -4.96 5.88 5.54
N VAL A 217 -3.90 6.26 4.83
CA VAL A 217 -2.76 5.38 4.53
C VAL A 217 -2.06 4.95 5.82
N PHE A 218 -1.83 5.86 6.75
CA PHE A 218 -1.23 5.57 8.05
C PHE A 218 -2.05 4.51 8.80
N ILE A 219 -3.36 4.73 8.97
CA ILE A 219 -4.28 3.77 9.61
C ILE A 219 -4.22 2.42 8.87
N SER A 220 -4.32 2.43 7.55
CA SER A 220 -4.32 1.21 6.74
C SER A 220 -3.05 0.38 6.87
N MET A 221 -1.89 1.03 6.92
CA MET A 221 -0.61 0.36 7.10
C MET A 221 -0.46 -0.21 8.51
N VAL A 222 -0.86 0.55 9.54
CA VAL A 222 -0.85 0.09 10.95
C VAL A 222 -1.78 -1.11 11.13
N VAL A 223 -3.00 -1.04 10.60
CA VAL A 223 -3.99 -2.13 10.69
C VAL A 223 -3.47 -3.40 10.01
N GLN A 224 -2.77 -3.29 8.88
CA GLN A 224 -2.20 -4.44 8.14
C GLN A 224 -0.89 -4.99 8.75
N ALA A 225 -0.11 -4.16 9.45
CA ALA A 225 1.14 -4.57 10.07
C ALA A 225 0.92 -5.58 11.21
N MET A 226 -0.14 -5.42 12.01
CA MET A 226 -0.34 -6.28 13.19
C MET A 226 -0.65 -7.74 12.84
N PRO A 227 -1.64 -8.05 11.96
CA PRO A 227 -1.88 -9.44 11.55
C PRO A 227 -0.68 -10.04 10.79
N SER A 228 0.13 -9.21 10.14
CA SER A 228 1.37 -9.67 9.51
C SER A 228 2.39 -10.17 10.54
N LYS A 229 2.51 -9.49 11.70
CA LYS A 229 3.36 -9.93 12.82
C LYS A 229 2.77 -11.16 13.50
N GLU A 230 1.46 -11.19 13.75
CA GLU A 230 0.76 -12.37 14.28
C GLU A 230 1.02 -13.61 13.42
N TRP A 231 0.88 -13.48 12.10
CA TRP A 231 1.18 -14.56 11.17
C TRP A 231 2.63 -15.03 11.27
N TYR A 232 3.62 -14.14 11.43
CA TYR A 232 5.01 -14.56 11.61
C TYR A 232 5.18 -15.33 12.93
N MET A 233 4.61 -14.84 14.04
CA MET A 233 4.71 -15.47 15.36
C MET A 233 4.04 -16.85 15.43
N THR A 234 2.99 -17.09 14.66
CA THR A 234 2.32 -18.39 14.59
C THR A 234 3.00 -19.36 13.61
N THR A 235 3.77 -18.86 12.65
CA THR A 235 4.37 -19.68 11.57
C THR A 235 5.82 -20.08 11.86
N PHE A 236 6.59 -19.24 12.56
CA PHE A 236 8.03 -19.43 12.76
C PHE A 236 8.41 -19.53 14.23
N HIS A 237 9.56 -20.12 14.52
CA HIS A 237 10.02 -20.26 15.90
C HIS A 237 10.36 -18.88 16.50
N PRO A 238 10.09 -18.65 17.81
CA PRO A 238 10.37 -17.39 18.46
C PRO A 238 11.83 -16.90 18.34
N SER A 239 12.79 -17.82 18.27
CA SER A 239 14.21 -17.51 18.09
C SER A 239 14.49 -16.76 16.77
N GLU A 240 13.78 -17.08 15.69
CA GLU A 240 13.92 -16.45 14.37
C GLU A 240 13.34 -15.02 14.33
N LEU A 241 12.47 -14.69 15.29
CA LEU A 241 11.75 -13.42 15.39
C LEU A 241 12.30 -12.50 16.49
N SER A 242 13.33 -12.95 17.23
CA SER A 242 13.91 -12.18 18.33
C SER A 242 14.28 -10.76 17.88
N ASN A 243 13.84 -9.77 18.67
CA ASN A 243 14.07 -8.34 18.46
C ASN A 243 13.48 -7.70 17.19
N LYS A 244 12.51 -8.35 16.51
CA LYS A 244 11.81 -7.76 15.36
C LYS A 244 10.46 -7.15 15.76
N TYR A 245 10.28 -5.87 15.45
CA TYR A 245 9.00 -5.15 15.59
C TYR A 245 8.15 -5.31 14.32
N ALA A 246 6.86 -5.00 14.36
CA ALA A 246 5.98 -5.10 13.19
C ALA A 246 6.35 -4.06 12.13
N MET A 247 6.51 -2.80 12.53
CA MET A 247 6.71 -1.65 11.66
C MET A 247 7.46 -0.49 12.34
N PHE A 248 7.11 -0.11 13.57
CA PHE A 248 7.77 0.97 14.31
C PHE A 248 8.68 0.37 15.39
N PRO A 249 10.01 0.54 15.29
CA PRO A 249 10.92 0.09 16.33
C PRO A 249 10.48 0.62 17.71
N TYR A 250 10.49 -0.24 18.72
CA TYR A 250 10.15 0.08 20.11
C TYR A 250 8.68 0.44 20.40
N ILE A 251 7.80 0.49 19.40
CA ILE A 251 6.38 0.80 19.58
C ILE A 251 5.51 -0.34 19.05
N LEU A 252 5.74 -0.77 17.80
CA LEU A 252 4.87 -1.71 17.09
C LEU A 252 5.65 -2.68 16.22
#